data_AF-A0AAN7FD01-F1
#
_entry.id   AF-A0AAN7FD01-F1
#
_cell.length_a   1.000
_cell.length_b   1.000
_cell.length_c   1.000
_cell.angle_alpha   90.00
_cell.angle_beta   90.00
_cell.angle_gamma   90.00
#
_symmetry.space_group_name_H-M   'P 1'
#
loop_
_entity.id
_entity.type
_entity.pdbx_description
1 polymer ?
#
loop_
_entity_poly.entity_id
_entity_poly.type
_entity_poly.pdbx_seq_one_letter_code
_entity_poly.pdbx_strand_id
1 'polypeptide(L)'
;MVNIRMKDRQKVPLDSSRTEVGEIDTRAPFQSVKAAVSLFGEVAVSRDKSAVRKSKLSSENVVDKETQLLLAQNELNEIKQHVVKTQCTKTRALTELEKAKRTVQDLNTKLKSVNESKQSAIEAAEAVKNKPKNLEVEKSRNAIGREAWKQELDYARKEYTTIVTELDSAKQELNKIRQDFDAALEAKLAAFQQGAEAKRSVNINSKKARELSKEIAAMQSSIQHLKHATPQAQQEHSKILAEKDACIESFKSAKREVEKKVLSLKKEVNPESDRNLEAKFAETSAEIEVLQEEMKKAHASEMDSVRVVTSELNESTKKLQKLAEEESSLRKSVSSLRLELEDVKKEQAELKEKEVAEESLAAKLNTEVQNSKAVAELKLQQLLSEAENAEREAEEMKRNANELRQEAEAATIASEEAEKILELALREAEEAKAAEKRALDEMRILSEKKNTLHSLNTDSAPTIKLSLKRFDSLSRKAQESINLAAKQELAAMAQLDAINASKNEADRKLEANLKEIDEMKTATKIALTKAEMAESAKTMVEGELRRWRQQEKNGSSEASSFKEDSGRLSGSTPLLL
;
A
#
# COMPACT_ATOMS: atom_id res chain seq x y z
N MET A 1 2.89 -37.61 -21.43
CA MET A 1 2.72 -38.81 -22.28
C MET A 1 3.97 -39.69 -22.19
N VAL A 2 3.90 -40.93 -22.67
CA VAL A 2 4.97 -41.95 -22.60
C VAL A 2 5.76 -42.00 -23.93
N ASN A 3 7.02 -42.44 -23.89
CA ASN A 3 7.93 -42.76 -25.03
C ASN A 3 8.58 -41.55 -25.76
N ILE A 4 9.91 -41.42 -25.94
CA ILE A 4 11.10 -42.33 -25.83
C ILE A 4 11.11 -43.42 -26.94
N ARG A 5 12.07 -43.54 -27.88
CA ARG A 5 13.55 -43.33 -27.90
C ARG A 5 14.02 -43.11 -29.37
N MET A 6 15.23 -42.59 -29.69
CA MET A 6 16.56 -43.25 -29.74
C MET A 6 17.67 -42.16 -29.84
N LYS A 7 18.86 -42.25 -29.20
CA LYS A 7 20.11 -42.98 -29.59
C LYS A 7 20.61 -42.65 -31.01
N ASP A 8 21.89 -42.39 -31.30
CA ASP A 8 23.20 -42.40 -30.59
C ASP A 8 24.10 -41.27 -31.26
N ARG A 9 25.34 -40.84 -30.91
CA ARG A 9 26.44 -41.30 -30.02
C ARG A 9 27.52 -40.20 -29.81
N GLN A 10 28.38 -40.38 -28.79
CA GLN A 10 29.81 -39.99 -28.64
C GLN A 10 30.37 -38.70 -29.29
N LYS A 11 30.96 -37.82 -28.43
CA LYS A 11 32.43 -37.61 -28.39
C LYS A 11 32.91 -36.97 -27.06
N VAL A 12 34.23 -36.84 -26.91
CA VAL A 12 34.97 -36.51 -25.67
C VAL A 12 35.10 -34.98 -25.48
N PRO A 13 35.05 -34.43 -24.25
CA PRO A 13 35.29 -33.02 -24.00
C PRO A 13 36.79 -32.66 -24.04
N LEU A 14 37.12 -31.52 -24.65
CA LEU A 14 38.40 -30.83 -24.42
C LEU A 14 38.25 -29.32 -24.63
N ASP A 15 39.03 -28.58 -23.84
CA ASP A 15 39.53 -27.22 -24.02
C ASP A 15 38.66 -25.95 -23.88
N SER A 16 39.38 -24.96 -23.34
CA SER A 16 39.27 -23.51 -23.49
C SER A 16 38.05 -22.79 -22.93
N SER A 17 38.28 -22.20 -21.74
CA SER A 17 37.72 -20.91 -21.38
C SER A 17 37.96 -19.85 -22.45
N ARG A 18 36.94 -19.03 -22.73
CA ARG A 18 37.19 -17.65 -23.18
C ARG A 18 36.10 -16.70 -22.69
N THR A 19 36.53 -15.60 -22.10
CA THR A 19 35.65 -14.50 -21.68
C THR A 19 35.16 -13.77 -22.92
N GLU A 20 33.85 -13.61 -23.06
CA GLU A 20 33.27 -12.75 -24.07
C GLU A 20 33.44 -11.28 -23.64
N VAL A 21 34.01 -10.46 -24.52
CA VAL A 21 34.40 -9.08 -24.23
C VAL A 21 33.41 -8.14 -24.90
N GLY A 22 32.78 -7.25 -24.13
CA GLY A 22 31.84 -6.27 -24.65
C GLY A 22 32.51 -5.33 -25.67
N GLU A 23 31.83 -5.11 -26.79
CA GLU A 23 32.30 -4.23 -27.87
C GLU A 23 32.37 -2.77 -27.40
N ILE A 24 33.38 -2.05 -27.89
CA ILE A 24 33.63 -0.64 -27.52
C ILE A 24 33.28 0.25 -28.72
N ASP A 25 32.40 1.23 -28.50
CA ASP A 25 32.14 2.28 -29.50
C ASP A 25 33.40 3.11 -29.76
N THR A 26 33.76 3.25 -31.02
CA THR A 26 35.01 3.85 -31.50
C THR A 26 34.79 5.12 -32.33
N ARG A 27 33.60 5.73 -32.27
CA ARG A 27 33.23 6.88 -33.11
C ARG A 27 33.55 8.26 -32.52
N ALA A 28 34.84 8.56 -32.37
CA ALA A 28 35.36 9.93 -32.29
C ALA A 28 36.70 10.04 -33.07
N PRO A 29 36.92 11.08 -33.91
CA PRO A 29 38.03 11.11 -34.85
C PRO A 29 39.38 11.43 -34.18
N PHE A 30 40.37 10.56 -34.39
CA PHE A 30 41.70 10.66 -33.78
C PHE A 30 42.54 11.80 -34.39
N GLN A 31 42.92 12.79 -33.59
CA GLN A 31 43.93 13.77 -33.99
C GLN A 31 45.35 13.25 -33.72
N SER A 32 46.11 13.05 -34.79
CA SER A 32 47.58 12.88 -34.82
C SER A 32 48.18 11.71 -34.01
N VAL A 33 48.73 10.74 -34.75
CA VAL A 33 49.51 9.58 -34.25
C VAL A 33 50.72 10.00 -33.39
N LYS A 34 51.14 11.27 -33.46
CA LYS A 34 52.30 11.82 -32.73
C LYS A 34 52.15 11.81 -31.19
N ALA A 35 50.93 11.72 -30.65
CA ALA A 35 50.68 11.71 -29.20
C ALA A 35 50.96 10.33 -28.54
N ALA A 36 50.78 9.22 -29.26
CA ALA A 36 50.83 7.87 -28.69
C ALA A 36 52.24 7.44 -28.21
N VAL A 37 53.29 8.12 -28.66
CA VAL A 37 54.69 7.77 -28.39
C VAL A 37 55.15 8.26 -26.99
N SER A 38 54.36 9.08 -26.30
CA SER A 38 54.74 9.65 -24.98
C SER A 38 54.19 8.90 -23.76
N LEU A 39 53.46 7.79 -23.95
CA LEU A 39 52.70 7.10 -22.88
C LEU A 39 53.36 5.81 -22.35
N PHE A 40 54.40 5.31 -23.01
CA PHE A 40 55.22 4.18 -22.57
C PHE A 40 56.68 4.63 -22.41
N GLY A 41 56.96 5.37 -21.35
CA GLY A 41 58.31 5.84 -21.05
C GLY A 41 59.01 4.96 -20.02
N GLU A 42 60.20 4.45 -20.35
CA GLU A 42 61.18 4.05 -19.35
C GLU A 42 62.62 4.15 -19.91
N VAL A 43 63.49 4.87 -19.20
CA VAL A 43 64.88 4.53 -18.85
C VAL A 43 65.39 5.66 -17.92
N ALA A 44 66.07 5.28 -16.84
CA ALA A 44 66.51 6.19 -15.79
C ALA A 44 67.70 7.09 -16.17
N VAL A 45 67.96 8.14 -15.38
CA VAL A 45 69.11 8.23 -14.45
C VAL A 45 69.10 9.55 -13.68
N SER A 46 69.44 9.51 -12.39
CA SER A 46 69.45 10.66 -11.48
C SER A 46 70.76 11.46 -11.52
N ARG A 47 70.69 12.81 -11.53
CA ARG A 47 71.60 13.67 -10.73
C ARG A 47 71.23 15.17 -10.68
N ASP A 48 70.75 15.58 -9.51
CA ASP A 48 71.40 16.53 -8.57
C ASP A 48 72.12 17.81 -9.07
N LYS A 49 71.91 18.90 -8.29
CA LYS A 49 72.69 20.15 -8.09
C LYS A 49 72.25 21.48 -8.72
N SER A 50 72.36 22.50 -7.86
CA SER A 50 72.36 23.97 -8.08
C SER A 50 71.00 24.68 -8.18
N ALA A 51 70.80 25.89 -7.62
CA ALA A 51 71.59 26.58 -6.58
C ALA A 51 70.75 27.62 -5.79
N VAL A 52 71.28 27.99 -4.62
CA VAL A 52 70.74 28.97 -3.66
C VAL A 52 70.32 30.31 -4.29
N ARG A 53 69.12 30.79 -3.94
CA ARG A 53 68.88 32.22 -3.65
C ARG A 53 68.05 32.38 -2.38
N LYS A 54 68.44 33.34 -1.53
CA LYS A 54 67.68 33.79 -0.35
C LYS A 54 67.06 35.16 -0.64
N SER A 55 65.75 35.27 -0.44
CA SER A 55 65.02 36.53 -0.24
C SER A 55 64.04 36.28 0.91
N LYS A 56 64.31 36.86 2.08
CA LYS A 56 63.65 38.08 2.57
C LYS A 56 62.11 37.96 2.58
N LEU A 57 61.56 38.02 3.79
CA LEU A 57 60.13 37.99 4.09
C LEU A 57 59.41 39.14 3.37
N SER A 58 58.31 38.84 2.67
CA SER A 58 57.28 39.82 2.30
C SER A 58 55.89 39.21 2.55
N SER A 59 54.92 40.06 2.91
CA SER A 59 53.52 39.71 3.17
C SER A 59 52.72 39.38 1.89
N GLU A 60 53.36 39.51 0.72
CA GLU A 60 52.74 39.44 -0.60
C GLU A 60 52.41 38.00 -1.03
N ASN A 61 53.06 37.01 -0.41
CA ASN A 61 52.82 35.59 -0.65
C ASN A 61 51.58 35.04 0.10
N VAL A 62 50.85 35.86 0.85
CA VAL A 62 49.67 35.40 1.61
C VAL A 62 48.49 35.17 0.67
N VAL A 63 48.16 36.15 -0.19
CA VAL A 63 47.01 36.10 -1.11
C VAL A 63 47.16 34.97 -2.14
N ASP A 64 48.36 34.74 -2.67
CA ASP A 64 48.63 33.62 -3.59
C ASP A 64 48.42 32.26 -2.91
N LYS A 65 48.87 32.11 -1.65
CA LYS A 65 48.69 30.87 -0.87
C LYS A 65 47.26 30.67 -0.42
N GLU A 66 46.54 31.74 -0.11
CA GLU A 66 45.13 31.73 0.23
C GLU A 66 44.28 31.36 -1.00
N THR A 67 44.63 31.88 -2.18
CA THR A 67 44.02 31.50 -3.46
C THR A 67 44.31 30.04 -3.81
N GLN A 68 45.55 29.57 -3.64
CA GLN A 68 45.91 28.15 -3.81
C GLN A 68 45.20 27.24 -2.80
N LEU A 69 45.04 27.67 -1.55
CA LEU A 69 44.27 26.94 -0.53
C LEU A 69 42.79 26.87 -0.90
N LEU A 70 42.20 27.95 -1.39
CA LEU A 70 40.79 27.99 -1.81
C LEU A 70 40.55 27.14 -3.07
N LEU A 71 41.49 27.12 -4.02
CA LEU A 71 41.48 26.19 -5.16
C LEU A 71 41.56 24.73 -4.69
N ALA A 72 42.55 24.39 -3.87
CA ALA A 72 42.69 23.04 -3.30
C ALA A 72 41.49 22.62 -2.44
N GLN A 73 40.82 23.56 -1.77
CA GLN A 73 39.60 23.33 -1.00
C GLN A 73 38.37 23.11 -1.91
N ASN A 74 38.32 23.75 -3.08
CA ASN A 74 37.32 23.47 -4.10
C ASN A 74 37.57 22.10 -4.77
N GLU A 75 38.80 21.79 -5.18
CA GLU A 75 39.20 20.48 -5.71
C GLU A 75 38.86 19.35 -4.71
N LEU A 76 39.19 19.55 -3.42
CA LEU A 76 38.83 18.63 -2.34
C LEU A 76 37.30 18.46 -2.20
N ASN A 77 36.51 19.50 -2.45
CA ASN A 77 35.06 19.43 -2.41
C ASN A 77 34.47 18.74 -3.65
N GLU A 78 35.05 18.92 -4.84
CA GLU A 78 34.69 18.13 -6.04
C GLU A 78 35.04 16.66 -5.85
N ILE A 79 36.24 16.34 -5.35
CA ILE A 79 36.67 14.98 -5.03
C ILE A 79 35.72 14.35 -4.01
N LYS A 80 35.31 15.06 -2.94
CA LYS A 80 34.28 14.58 -2.01
C LYS A 80 32.95 14.29 -2.71
N GLN A 81 32.49 15.18 -3.59
CA GLN A 81 31.26 14.92 -4.36
C GLN A 81 31.39 13.70 -5.27
N HIS A 82 32.53 13.50 -5.94
CA HIS A 82 32.80 12.32 -6.76
C HIS A 82 32.91 11.03 -5.94
N VAL A 83 33.45 11.08 -4.73
CA VAL A 83 33.44 9.97 -3.77
C VAL A 83 32.01 9.65 -3.31
N VAL A 84 31.18 10.65 -3.01
CA VAL A 84 29.76 10.42 -2.64
C VAL A 84 28.97 9.84 -3.82
N LYS A 85 29.15 10.38 -5.05
CA LYS A 85 28.52 9.85 -6.27
C LYS A 85 28.92 8.40 -6.54
N THR A 86 30.21 8.06 -6.46
CA THR A 86 30.70 6.69 -6.70
C THR A 86 30.35 5.72 -5.58
N GLN A 87 30.31 6.17 -4.32
CA GLN A 87 29.79 5.36 -3.21
C GLN A 87 28.28 5.08 -3.36
N CYS A 88 27.51 6.05 -3.86
CA CYS A 88 26.08 5.88 -4.15
C CYS A 88 25.81 4.91 -5.32
N THR A 89 26.57 4.99 -6.42
CA THR A 89 26.44 4.00 -7.50
C THR A 89 26.91 2.62 -7.06
N LYS A 90 27.94 2.52 -6.21
CA LYS A 90 28.40 1.26 -5.60
C LYS A 90 27.34 0.63 -4.68
N THR A 91 26.68 1.40 -3.81
CA THR A 91 25.60 0.85 -2.97
C THR A 91 24.40 0.43 -3.80
N ARG A 92 24.03 1.20 -4.83
CA ARG A 92 22.97 0.82 -5.77
C ARG A 92 23.29 -0.51 -6.48
N ALA A 93 24.48 -0.63 -7.07
CA ALA A 93 24.94 -1.84 -7.75
C ALA A 93 24.99 -3.07 -6.80
N LEU A 94 25.36 -2.89 -5.53
CA LEU A 94 25.29 -3.96 -4.53
C LEU A 94 23.84 -4.38 -4.23
N THR A 95 22.89 -3.45 -4.14
CA THR A 95 21.47 -3.82 -3.96
C THR A 95 20.87 -4.49 -5.21
N GLU A 96 21.32 -4.10 -6.40
CA GLU A 96 20.93 -4.73 -7.68
C GLU A 96 21.51 -6.15 -7.78
N LEU A 97 22.78 -6.36 -7.40
CA LEU A 97 23.40 -7.68 -7.31
C LEU A 97 22.69 -8.59 -6.30
N GLU A 98 22.32 -8.09 -5.13
CA GLU A 98 21.56 -8.88 -4.15
C GLU A 98 20.11 -9.15 -4.58
N LYS A 99 19.50 -8.30 -5.43
CA LYS A 99 18.23 -8.64 -6.10
C LYS A 99 18.44 -9.78 -7.11
N ALA A 100 19.45 -9.65 -7.97
CA ALA A 100 19.80 -10.66 -8.98
C ALA A 100 20.13 -12.03 -8.37
N LYS A 101 20.86 -12.08 -7.25
CA LYS A 101 21.12 -13.33 -6.51
C LYS A 101 19.83 -14.00 -6.03
N ARG A 102 18.88 -13.23 -5.50
CA ARG A 102 17.58 -13.77 -5.04
C ARG A 102 16.75 -14.30 -6.22
N THR A 103 16.71 -13.59 -7.36
CA THR A 103 16.01 -14.09 -8.55
C THR A 103 16.67 -15.33 -9.14
N VAL A 104 18.00 -15.43 -9.15
CA VAL A 104 18.70 -16.67 -9.55
C VAL A 104 18.40 -17.82 -8.59
N GLN A 105 18.33 -17.58 -7.28
CA GLN A 105 17.94 -18.61 -6.30
C GLN A 105 16.49 -19.09 -6.50
N ASP A 106 15.54 -18.18 -6.70
CA ASP A 106 14.13 -18.47 -6.96
C ASP A 106 13.91 -19.19 -8.32
N LEU A 107 14.62 -18.79 -9.37
CA LEU A 107 14.62 -19.52 -10.64
C LEU A 107 15.23 -20.93 -10.51
N ASN A 108 16.26 -21.10 -9.67
CA ASN A 108 16.88 -22.40 -9.43
C ASN A 108 15.97 -23.34 -8.60
N THR A 109 15.26 -22.84 -7.58
CA THR A 109 14.27 -23.66 -6.84
C THR A 109 13.08 -24.04 -7.73
N LYS A 110 12.60 -23.12 -8.58
CA LYS A 110 11.58 -23.42 -9.60
C LYS A 110 12.06 -24.47 -10.60
N LEU A 111 13.28 -24.32 -11.14
CA LEU A 111 13.87 -25.30 -12.06
C LEU A 111 14.05 -26.68 -11.43
N LYS A 112 14.44 -26.74 -10.15
CA LYS A 112 14.51 -27.98 -9.37
C LYS A 112 13.14 -28.65 -9.25
N SER A 113 12.11 -27.89 -8.86
CA SER A 113 10.73 -28.39 -8.76
C SER A 113 10.16 -28.88 -10.12
N VAL A 114 10.46 -28.17 -11.22
CA VAL A 114 10.08 -28.61 -12.57
C VAL A 114 10.79 -29.89 -12.98
N ASN A 115 12.08 -30.06 -12.65
CA ASN A 115 12.82 -31.31 -12.90
C ASN A 115 12.31 -32.47 -12.04
N GLU A 116 11.96 -32.23 -10.77
CA GLU A 116 11.34 -33.23 -9.89
C GLU A 116 9.98 -33.67 -10.43
N SER A 117 9.12 -32.72 -10.81
CA SER A 117 7.82 -33.00 -11.44
C SER A 117 7.97 -33.78 -12.76
N LYS A 118 8.93 -33.40 -13.61
CA LYS A 118 9.28 -34.11 -14.85
C LYS A 118 9.76 -35.54 -14.56
N GLN A 119 10.57 -35.75 -13.53
CA GLN A 119 11.05 -37.07 -13.14
C GLN A 119 9.90 -37.96 -12.66
N SER A 120 9.01 -37.46 -11.78
CA SER A 120 7.81 -38.19 -11.36
C SER A 120 6.86 -38.48 -12.53
N ALA A 121 6.76 -37.58 -13.52
CA ALA A 121 5.98 -37.82 -14.74
C ALA A 121 6.59 -38.91 -15.64
N ILE A 122 7.93 -39.01 -15.69
CA ILE A 122 8.64 -40.10 -16.37
C ILE A 122 8.45 -41.43 -15.62
N GLU A 123 8.56 -41.43 -14.29
CA GLU A 123 8.35 -42.63 -13.47
C GLU A 123 6.91 -43.15 -13.56
N ALA A 124 5.90 -42.26 -13.53
CA ALA A 124 4.51 -42.60 -13.79
C ALA A 124 4.30 -43.15 -15.22
N ALA A 125 4.98 -42.57 -16.21
CA ALA A 125 4.96 -43.05 -17.59
C ALA A 125 5.58 -44.45 -17.75
N GLU A 126 6.71 -44.72 -17.10
CA GLU A 126 7.35 -46.04 -17.11
C GLU A 126 6.58 -47.09 -16.30
N ALA A 127 5.94 -46.70 -15.18
CA ALA A 127 5.03 -47.56 -14.44
C ALA A 127 3.82 -48.00 -15.29
N VAL A 128 3.25 -47.10 -16.11
CA VAL A 128 2.21 -47.44 -17.09
C VAL A 128 2.76 -48.34 -18.20
N LYS A 129 3.97 -48.06 -18.70
CA LYS A 129 4.65 -48.85 -19.75
C LYS A 129 5.01 -50.27 -19.31
N ASN A 130 5.26 -50.50 -18.03
CA ASN A 130 5.65 -51.80 -17.49
C ASN A 130 4.44 -52.69 -17.10
N LYS A 131 3.28 -52.10 -16.75
CA LYS A 131 2.03 -52.84 -16.48
C LYS A 131 1.62 -53.90 -17.53
N PRO A 132 1.71 -53.67 -18.86
CA PRO A 132 1.35 -54.71 -19.84
C PRO A 132 2.20 -55.99 -19.76
N LYS A 133 3.43 -55.94 -19.21
CA LYS A 133 4.27 -57.15 -19.09
C LYS A 133 3.88 -58.10 -17.96
N ASN A 134 3.06 -57.67 -17.01
CA ASN A 134 2.58 -58.51 -15.92
C ASN A 134 1.12 -58.99 -16.13
N LEU A 135 0.42 -58.48 -17.16
CA LEU A 135 -0.99 -58.77 -17.43
C LEU A 135 -1.25 -60.07 -18.23
N GLU A 136 -0.19 -60.81 -18.58
CA GLU A 136 -0.28 -62.07 -19.30
C GLU A 136 -0.41 -63.30 -18.38
N VAL A 137 0.03 -63.20 -17.11
CA VAL A 137 -0.02 -64.30 -16.12
C VAL A 137 -1.29 -64.26 -15.26
N GLU A 138 -1.76 -63.07 -14.85
CA GLU A 138 -2.77 -62.92 -13.78
C GLU A 138 -4.22 -63.26 -14.20
N LYS A 139 -4.47 -63.78 -15.41
CA LYS A 139 -5.84 -63.97 -15.95
C LYS A 139 -6.69 -64.98 -15.18
N SER A 140 -6.06 -65.90 -14.42
CA SER A 140 -6.74 -66.90 -13.57
C SER A 140 -7.07 -66.44 -12.14
N ARG A 141 -6.66 -65.23 -11.71
CA ARG A 141 -6.82 -64.75 -10.30
C ARG A 141 -7.93 -63.71 -10.10
N ASN A 142 -8.67 -63.36 -11.16
CA ASN A 142 -9.57 -62.19 -11.22
C ASN A 142 -10.92 -62.31 -10.46
N ALA A 143 -11.09 -63.32 -9.61
CA ALA A 143 -12.23 -63.50 -8.70
C ALA A 143 -11.87 -63.36 -7.20
N ILE A 144 -10.60 -63.06 -6.90
CA ILE A 144 -10.14 -62.69 -5.55
C ILE A 144 -9.55 -61.27 -5.59
N GLY A 145 -8.89 -60.91 -6.70
CA GLY A 145 -8.34 -59.58 -6.91
C GLY A 145 -9.41 -58.47 -6.91
N ARG A 146 -10.54 -58.65 -7.61
CA ARG A 146 -11.56 -57.59 -7.72
C ARG A 146 -12.22 -57.25 -6.39
N GLU A 147 -12.49 -58.26 -5.57
CA GLU A 147 -13.08 -58.11 -4.25
C GLU A 147 -12.12 -57.36 -3.31
N ALA A 148 -10.82 -57.68 -3.35
CA ALA A 148 -9.78 -56.94 -2.62
C ALA A 148 -9.64 -55.49 -3.12
N TRP A 149 -9.58 -55.26 -4.44
CA TRP A 149 -9.53 -53.90 -5.03
C TRP A 149 -10.78 -53.08 -4.70
N LYS A 150 -11.96 -53.71 -4.63
CA LYS A 150 -13.20 -53.07 -4.21
C LYS A 150 -13.16 -52.71 -2.72
N GLN A 151 -12.68 -53.62 -1.87
CA GLN A 151 -12.52 -53.38 -0.43
C GLN A 151 -11.54 -52.22 -0.16
N GLU A 152 -10.43 -52.16 -0.88
CA GLU A 152 -9.46 -51.04 -0.81
C GLU A 152 -10.08 -49.71 -1.27
N LEU A 153 -10.84 -49.73 -2.37
CA LEU A 153 -11.50 -48.54 -2.90
C LEU A 153 -12.64 -48.04 -1.98
N ASP A 154 -13.40 -48.95 -1.36
CA ASP A 154 -14.42 -48.63 -0.37
C ASP A 154 -13.81 -48.29 1.02
N TYR A 155 -12.56 -48.66 1.29
CA TYR A 155 -11.78 -48.17 2.43
C TYR A 155 -11.28 -46.74 2.18
N ALA A 156 -10.61 -46.48 1.06
CA ALA A 156 -10.16 -45.13 0.68
C ALA A 156 -11.31 -44.11 0.60
N ARG A 157 -12.52 -44.55 0.20
CA ARG A 157 -13.75 -43.73 0.28
C ARG A 157 -14.18 -43.41 1.71
N LYS A 158 -14.05 -44.35 2.65
CA LYS A 158 -14.35 -44.10 4.07
C LYS A 158 -13.35 -43.12 4.66
N GLU A 159 -12.06 -43.36 4.47
CA GLU A 159 -10.99 -42.44 4.91
C GLU A 159 -11.21 -41.02 4.36
N TYR A 160 -11.49 -40.88 3.06
CA TYR A 160 -11.83 -39.57 2.48
C TYR A 160 -13.09 -38.95 3.09
N THR A 161 -14.13 -39.75 3.38
CA THR A 161 -15.36 -39.26 4.03
C THR A 161 -15.07 -38.78 5.45
N THR A 162 -14.29 -39.53 6.23
CA THR A 162 -13.84 -39.15 7.58
C THR A 162 -13.08 -37.84 7.54
N ILE A 163 -12.06 -37.72 6.68
CA ILE A 163 -11.23 -36.52 6.53
C ILE A 163 -12.08 -35.31 6.10
N VAL A 164 -13.10 -35.49 5.25
CA VAL A 164 -14.03 -34.41 4.89
C VAL A 164 -14.89 -33.99 6.09
N THR A 165 -15.39 -34.94 6.89
CA THR A 165 -16.16 -34.60 8.10
C THR A 165 -15.31 -33.92 9.19
N GLU A 166 -14.04 -34.31 9.35
CA GLU A 166 -13.08 -33.66 10.25
C GLU A 166 -12.68 -32.26 9.76
N LEU A 167 -12.54 -32.09 8.44
CA LEU A 167 -12.30 -30.78 7.83
C LEU A 167 -13.51 -29.84 8.02
N ASP A 168 -14.73 -30.37 7.94
CA ASP A 168 -15.94 -29.57 8.13
C ASP A 168 -16.23 -29.26 9.60
N SER A 169 -15.90 -30.15 10.55
CA SER A 169 -15.93 -29.79 11.98
C SER A 169 -14.86 -28.75 12.32
N ALA A 170 -13.63 -28.89 11.82
CA ALA A 170 -12.57 -27.89 12.00
C ALA A 170 -12.93 -26.51 11.42
N LYS A 171 -13.67 -26.44 10.31
CA LYS A 171 -14.24 -25.17 9.79
C LYS A 171 -15.28 -24.58 10.73
N GLN A 172 -16.15 -25.41 11.32
CA GLN A 172 -17.15 -24.95 12.28
C GLN A 172 -16.49 -24.43 13.56
N GLU A 173 -15.48 -25.12 14.09
CA GLU A 173 -14.68 -24.65 15.22
C GLU A 173 -13.95 -23.34 14.92
N LEU A 174 -13.32 -23.20 13.74
CA LEU A 174 -12.67 -21.96 13.32
C LEU A 174 -13.66 -20.79 13.23
N ASN A 175 -14.87 -21.02 12.71
CA ASN A 175 -15.92 -19.99 12.66
C ASN A 175 -16.44 -19.63 14.06
N LYS A 176 -16.57 -20.60 14.96
CA LYS A 176 -16.92 -20.34 16.36
C LYS A 176 -15.82 -19.54 17.06
N ILE A 177 -14.54 -19.90 16.91
CA ILE A 177 -13.41 -19.17 17.49
C ILE A 177 -13.36 -17.71 17.00
N ARG A 178 -13.77 -17.44 15.76
CA ARG A 178 -13.93 -16.06 15.25
C ARG A 178 -15.05 -15.32 15.97
N GLN A 179 -16.23 -15.92 16.09
CA GLN A 179 -17.36 -15.32 16.82
C GLN A 179 -17.03 -15.07 18.31
N ASP A 180 -16.37 -16.04 18.97
CA ASP A 180 -15.90 -15.92 20.35
C ASP A 180 -14.83 -14.81 20.50
N PHE A 181 -13.96 -14.63 19.48
CA PHE A 181 -12.96 -13.55 19.45
C PHE A 181 -13.60 -12.17 19.23
N ASP A 182 -14.55 -12.04 18.31
CA ASP A 182 -15.26 -10.78 18.05
C ASP A 182 -16.08 -10.36 19.27
N ALA A 183 -16.80 -11.30 19.91
CA ALA A 183 -17.50 -11.05 21.17
C ALA A 183 -16.54 -10.67 22.32
N ALA A 184 -15.35 -11.28 22.39
CA ALA A 184 -14.32 -10.90 23.36
C ALA A 184 -13.73 -9.51 23.08
N LEU A 185 -13.64 -9.10 21.81
CA LEU A 185 -13.22 -7.76 21.41
C LEU A 185 -14.26 -6.71 21.83
N GLU A 186 -15.54 -6.95 21.58
CA GLU A 186 -16.65 -6.10 22.02
C GLU A 186 -16.70 -5.98 23.54
N ALA A 187 -16.63 -7.10 24.27
CA ALA A 187 -16.60 -7.11 25.73
C ALA A 187 -15.40 -6.32 26.29
N LYS A 188 -14.23 -6.41 25.66
CA LYS A 188 -13.03 -5.64 26.02
C LYS A 188 -13.21 -4.13 25.77
N LEU A 189 -13.87 -3.74 24.68
CA LEU A 189 -14.18 -2.34 24.38
C LEU A 189 -15.20 -1.77 25.38
N ALA A 190 -16.26 -2.52 25.70
CA ALA A 190 -17.22 -2.15 26.73
C ALA A 190 -16.58 -2.01 28.12
N ALA A 191 -15.68 -2.92 28.50
CA ALA A 191 -14.93 -2.83 29.75
C ALA A 191 -14.01 -1.59 29.81
N PHE A 192 -13.38 -1.20 28.69
CA PHE A 192 -12.62 0.06 28.64
C PHE A 192 -13.51 1.30 28.76
N GLN A 193 -14.71 1.30 28.15
CA GLN A 193 -15.67 2.41 28.27
C GLN A 193 -16.14 2.57 29.72
N GLN A 194 -16.59 1.48 30.36
CA GLN A 194 -16.98 1.46 31.77
C GLN A 194 -15.82 1.88 32.70
N GLY A 195 -14.60 1.42 32.43
CA GLY A 195 -13.40 1.83 33.17
C GLY A 195 -13.09 3.32 33.04
N ALA A 196 -13.29 3.90 31.85
CA ALA A 196 -13.15 5.34 31.62
C ALA A 196 -14.24 6.14 32.35
N GLU A 197 -15.49 5.66 32.35
CA GLU A 197 -16.60 6.29 33.07
C GLU A 197 -16.43 6.24 34.59
N ALA A 198 -16.02 5.10 35.15
CA ALA A 198 -15.66 4.96 36.55
C ALA A 198 -14.50 5.91 36.92
N LYS A 199 -13.50 6.07 36.05
CA LYS A 199 -12.40 7.04 36.26
C LYS A 199 -12.89 8.50 36.21
N ARG A 200 -13.85 8.84 35.34
CA ARG A 200 -14.49 10.17 35.30
C ARG A 200 -15.30 10.44 36.57
N SER A 201 -16.13 9.50 37.02
CA SER A 201 -16.98 9.66 38.21
C SER A 201 -16.14 9.75 39.50
N VAL A 202 -15.08 8.94 39.64
CA VAL A 202 -14.11 9.06 40.75
C VAL A 202 -13.41 10.42 40.74
N ASN A 203 -13.02 10.97 39.58
CA ASN A 203 -12.41 12.31 39.50
C ASN A 203 -13.40 13.41 39.92
N ILE A 204 -14.66 13.35 39.44
CA ILE A 204 -15.73 14.29 39.83
C ILE A 204 -15.99 14.21 41.35
N ASN A 205 -16.11 13.01 41.91
CA ASN A 205 -16.33 12.83 43.33
C ASN A 205 -15.12 13.27 44.17
N SER A 206 -13.88 13.07 43.68
CA SER A 206 -12.65 13.60 44.30
C SER A 206 -12.61 15.13 44.31
N LYS A 207 -13.12 15.80 43.27
CA LYS A 207 -13.27 17.27 43.25
C LYS A 207 -14.27 17.72 44.31
N LYS A 208 -15.49 17.17 44.31
CA LYS A 208 -16.54 17.46 45.31
C LYS A 208 -16.07 17.21 46.75
N ALA A 209 -15.40 16.09 47.01
CA ALA A 209 -14.85 15.79 48.33
C ALA A 209 -13.79 16.82 48.76
N ARG A 210 -12.97 17.34 47.84
CA ARG A 210 -11.97 18.38 48.12
C ARG A 210 -12.60 19.76 48.34
N GLU A 211 -13.70 20.06 47.65
CA GLU A 211 -14.51 21.26 47.85
C GLU A 211 -15.18 21.26 49.23
N LEU A 212 -15.92 20.19 49.57
CA LEU A 212 -16.49 19.98 50.91
C LEU A 212 -15.43 20.02 52.02
N SER A 213 -14.22 19.47 51.76
CA SER A 213 -13.11 19.53 52.73
C SER A 213 -12.64 20.96 53.01
N LYS A 214 -12.68 21.85 52.00
CA LYS A 214 -12.36 23.29 52.19
C LYS A 214 -13.46 24.01 52.96
N GLU A 215 -14.73 23.72 52.66
CA GLU A 215 -15.89 24.29 53.37
C GLU A 215 -15.89 23.89 54.85
N ILE A 216 -15.61 22.61 55.15
CA ILE A 216 -15.43 22.11 56.52
C ILE A 216 -14.27 22.84 57.22
N ALA A 217 -13.12 23.02 56.57
CA ALA A 217 -11.99 23.74 57.16
C ALA A 217 -12.29 25.22 57.42
N ALA A 218 -12.99 25.90 56.50
CA ALA A 218 -13.43 27.28 56.68
C ALA A 218 -14.45 27.42 57.82
N MET A 219 -15.41 26.50 57.93
CA MET A 219 -16.36 26.44 59.04
C MET A 219 -15.67 26.14 60.38
N GLN A 220 -14.68 25.24 60.41
CA GLN A 220 -13.88 24.97 61.61
C GLN A 220 -13.08 26.21 62.06
N SER A 221 -12.48 26.95 61.13
CA SER A 221 -11.83 28.24 61.41
C SER A 221 -12.83 29.27 61.95
N SER A 222 -14.01 29.41 61.33
CA SER A 222 -15.07 30.30 61.83
C SER A 222 -15.54 29.92 63.25
N ILE A 223 -15.63 28.62 63.56
CA ILE A 223 -15.97 28.13 64.90
C ILE A 223 -14.85 28.44 65.91
N GLN A 224 -13.58 28.37 65.51
CA GLN A 224 -12.47 28.80 66.36
C GLN A 224 -12.53 30.31 66.63
N HIS A 225 -12.73 31.14 65.60
CA HIS A 225 -12.89 32.59 65.77
C HIS A 225 -14.05 32.94 66.71
N LEU A 226 -15.22 32.29 66.56
CA LEU A 226 -16.36 32.47 67.49
C LEU A 226 -16.04 32.03 68.93
N LYS A 227 -15.31 30.92 69.11
CA LYS A 227 -14.85 30.45 70.43
C LYS A 227 -13.88 31.41 71.12
N HIS A 228 -13.13 32.22 70.37
CA HIS A 228 -12.26 33.25 70.93
C HIS A 228 -13.01 34.57 71.16
N ALA A 229 -13.88 34.99 70.23
CA ALA A 229 -14.63 36.24 70.34
C ALA A 229 -15.68 36.23 71.47
N THR A 230 -16.37 35.10 71.69
CA THR A 230 -17.43 34.98 72.70
C THR A 230 -16.96 35.31 74.13
N PRO A 231 -15.89 34.70 74.68
CA PRO A 231 -15.42 35.04 76.02
C PRO A 231 -14.83 36.46 76.11
N GLN A 232 -14.24 37.00 75.04
CA GLN A 232 -13.78 38.39 75.01
C GLN A 232 -14.98 39.35 75.14
N ALA A 233 -16.03 39.16 74.34
CA ALA A 233 -17.25 39.97 74.42
C ALA A 233 -17.94 39.87 75.79
N GLN A 234 -17.96 38.67 76.41
CA GLN A 234 -18.44 38.51 77.79
C GLN A 234 -17.56 39.23 78.82
N GLN A 235 -16.23 39.25 78.64
CA GLN A 235 -15.32 39.97 79.52
C GLN A 235 -15.50 41.49 79.40
N GLU A 236 -15.64 42.02 78.18
CA GLU A 236 -15.88 43.44 77.91
C GLU A 236 -17.24 43.88 78.46
N HIS A 237 -18.30 43.10 78.23
CA HIS A 237 -19.62 43.35 78.84
C HIS A 237 -19.57 43.35 80.38
N SER A 238 -18.78 42.47 80.98
CA SER A 238 -18.58 42.41 82.44
C SER A 238 -17.84 43.64 82.98
N LYS A 239 -16.86 44.18 82.24
CA LYS A 239 -16.19 45.45 82.58
C LYS A 239 -17.17 46.62 82.51
N ILE A 240 -17.93 46.74 81.43
CA ILE A 240 -18.92 47.81 81.22
C ILE A 240 -19.98 47.83 82.33
N LEU A 241 -20.45 46.65 82.79
CA LEU A 241 -21.35 46.57 83.95
C LEU A 241 -20.68 47.06 85.25
N ALA A 242 -19.44 46.64 85.53
CA ALA A 242 -18.71 47.06 86.72
C ALA A 242 -18.42 48.58 86.71
N GLU A 243 -18.05 49.14 85.56
CA GLU A 243 -17.84 50.59 85.36
C GLU A 243 -19.15 51.37 85.55
N LYS A 244 -20.27 50.88 85.01
CA LYS A 244 -21.61 51.44 85.23
C LYS A 244 -22.00 51.43 86.71
N ASP A 245 -21.75 50.33 87.43
CA ASP A 245 -22.08 50.22 88.85
C ASP A 245 -21.17 51.08 89.74
N ALA A 246 -19.88 51.20 89.40
CA ALA A 246 -18.96 52.14 90.05
C ALA A 246 -19.39 53.60 89.82
N CYS A 247 -19.83 53.95 88.62
CA CYS A 247 -20.42 55.26 88.30
C CYS A 247 -21.70 55.53 89.12
N ILE A 248 -22.57 54.52 89.27
CA ILE A 248 -23.78 54.63 90.09
C ILE A 248 -23.45 54.86 91.58
N GLU A 249 -22.46 54.15 92.15
CA GLU A 249 -22.07 54.39 93.55
C GLU A 249 -21.30 55.70 93.76
N SER A 250 -20.53 56.18 92.79
CA SER A 250 -19.93 57.52 92.86
C SER A 250 -21.00 58.61 92.81
N PHE A 251 -22.00 58.49 91.93
CA PHE A 251 -23.13 59.41 91.84
C PHE A 251 -24.02 59.38 93.09
N LYS A 252 -24.31 58.19 93.65
CA LYS A 252 -24.98 58.06 94.96
C LYS A 252 -24.18 58.74 96.07
N SER A 253 -22.86 58.63 96.07
CA SER A 253 -22.00 59.23 97.09
C SER A 253 -21.93 60.75 96.97
N ALA A 254 -21.78 61.28 95.75
CA ALA A 254 -21.88 62.71 95.47
C ALA A 254 -23.25 63.27 95.88
N LYS A 255 -24.35 62.54 95.59
CA LYS A 255 -25.70 62.91 96.05
C LYS A 255 -25.79 63.00 97.58
N ARG A 256 -25.31 61.99 98.32
CA ARG A 256 -25.29 62.02 99.81
C ARG A 256 -24.47 63.20 100.34
N GLU A 257 -23.37 63.56 99.67
CA GLU A 257 -22.55 64.71 100.04
C GLU A 257 -23.25 66.04 99.78
N VAL A 258 -23.95 66.19 98.65
CA VAL A 258 -24.80 67.36 98.35
C VAL A 258 -25.96 67.46 99.33
N GLU A 259 -26.64 66.36 99.66
CA GLU A 259 -27.70 66.33 100.68
C GLU A 259 -27.16 66.76 102.05
N LYS A 260 -25.95 66.32 102.43
CA LYS A 260 -25.27 66.78 103.65
C LYS A 260 -24.93 68.27 103.60
N LYS A 261 -24.41 68.79 102.48
CA LYS A 261 -24.11 70.23 102.30
C LYS A 261 -25.38 71.09 102.38
N VAL A 262 -26.48 70.66 101.75
CA VAL A 262 -27.79 71.31 101.85
C VAL A 262 -28.31 71.29 103.28
N LEU A 263 -28.17 70.18 104.02
CA LEU A 263 -28.56 70.10 105.43
C LEU A 263 -27.67 70.94 106.38
N SER A 264 -26.42 71.23 106.01
CA SER A 264 -25.58 72.21 106.70
C SER A 264 -26.03 73.63 106.40
N LEU A 265 -26.14 74.01 105.12
CA LEU A 265 -26.57 75.36 104.70
C LEU A 265 -27.95 75.71 105.26
N LYS A 266 -28.87 74.73 105.33
CA LYS A 266 -30.21 74.90 105.92
C LYS A 266 -30.22 75.10 107.45
N LYS A 267 -29.05 75.05 108.12
CA LYS A 267 -28.84 75.46 109.52
C LYS A 267 -28.16 76.83 109.67
N GLU A 268 -27.68 77.43 108.57
CA GLU A 268 -26.98 78.74 108.55
C GLU A 268 -27.83 79.87 107.94
N VAL A 269 -29.11 79.63 107.65
CA VAL A 269 -30.00 80.66 107.08
C VAL A 269 -30.42 81.68 108.15
N ASN A 270 -29.88 82.90 108.06
CA ASN A 270 -30.28 84.06 108.85
C ASN A 270 -31.15 85.00 107.98
N PRO A 271 -32.38 85.37 108.38
CA PRO A 271 -33.42 85.94 107.48
C PRO A 271 -33.28 87.45 107.19
N GLU A 272 -32.06 87.94 107.00
CA GLU A 272 -31.78 89.37 106.72
C GLU A 272 -30.96 89.61 105.43
N SER A 273 -30.44 88.57 104.77
CA SER A 273 -29.62 88.75 103.54
C SER A 273 -30.44 88.82 102.24
N ASP A 274 -31.72 88.45 102.28
CA ASP A 274 -32.56 88.22 101.09
C ASP A 274 -32.60 89.41 100.11
N ARG A 275 -32.63 90.66 100.59
CA ARG A 275 -32.61 91.85 99.71
C ARG A 275 -31.33 92.04 98.90
N ASN A 276 -30.21 91.47 99.34
CA ASN A 276 -28.94 91.52 98.60
C ASN A 276 -28.75 90.24 97.75
N LEU A 277 -29.46 89.15 98.08
CA LEU A 277 -29.61 88.01 97.19
C LEU A 277 -30.54 88.33 96.01
N GLU A 278 -31.64 89.05 96.22
CA GLU A 278 -32.64 89.33 95.18
C GLU A 278 -32.07 90.20 94.03
N ALA A 279 -31.23 91.20 94.35
CA ALA A 279 -30.50 91.97 93.33
C ALA A 279 -29.52 91.08 92.52
N LYS A 280 -28.77 90.20 93.20
CA LYS A 280 -27.86 89.24 92.54
C LYS A 280 -28.60 88.14 91.80
N PHE A 281 -29.82 87.81 92.19
CA PHE A 281 -30.69 86.87 91.50
C PHE A 281 -31.20 87.48 90.20
N ALA A 282 -31.54 88.78 90.18
CA ALA A 282 -31.85 89.48 88.94
C ALA A 282 -30.64 89.58 88.00
N GLU A 283 -29.46 89.92 88.53
CA GLU A 283 -28.19 89.98 87.78
C GLU A 283 -27.82 88.60 87.18
N THR A 284 -27.75 87.56 88.00
CA THR A 284 -27.45 86.19 87.52
C THR A 284 -28.56 85.59 86.66
N SER A 285 -29.83 85.95 86.84
CA SER A 285 -30.91 85.53 85.94
C SER A 285 -30.78 86.16 84.56
N ALA A 286 -30.33 87.42 84.46
CA ALA A 286 -30.03 88.05 83.17
C ALA A 286 -28.78 87.43 82.52
N GLU A 287 -27.74 87.13 83.30
CA GLU A 287 -26.55 86.40 82.82
C GLU A 287 -26.91 85.00 82.29
N ILE A 288 -27.79 84.29 83.00
CA ILE A 288 -28.35 82.99 82.58
C ILE A 288 -29.18 83.12 81.31
N GLU A 289 -29.95 84.20 81.13
CA GLU A 289 -30.76 84.43 79.93
C GLU A 289 -29.88 84.71 78.70
N VAL A 290 -28.80 85.49 78.86
CA VAL A 290 -27.76 85.68 77.83
C VAL A 290 -27.07 84.36 77.49
N LEU A 291 -26.61 83.60 78.49
CA LEU A 291 -25.98 82.29 78.28
C LEU A 291 -26.94 81.29 77.62
N GLN A 292 -28.25 81.37 77.88
CA GLN A 292 -29.25 80.55 77.21
C GLN A 292 -29.41 80.93 75.73
N GLU A 293 -29.36 82.20 75.36
CA GLU A 293 -29.36 82.61 73.94
C GLU A 293 -28.03 82.28 73.24
N GLU A 294 -26.89 82.42 73.91
CA GLU A 294 -25.61 81.95 73.35
C GLU A 294 -25.60 80.43 73.16
N MET A 295 -26.15 79.65 74.10
CA MET A 295 -26.34 78.20 73.97
C MET A 295 -27.29 77.85 72.81
N LYS A 296 -28.43 78.53 72.67
CA LYS A 296 -29.37 78.32 71.53
C LYS A 296 -28.69 78.62 70.19
N LYS A 297 -27.90 79.70 70.12
CA LYS A 297 -27.17 80.14 68.93
C LYS A 297 -26.02 79.20 68.56
N ALA A 298 -25.26 78.72 69.55
CA ALA A 298 -24.23 77.71 69.38
C ALA A 298 -24.84 76.38 68.90
N HIS A 299 -25.89 75.90 69.57
CA HIS A 299 -26.62 74.69 69.18
C HIS A 299 -27.23 74.80 67.77
N ALA A 300 -27.74 75.97 67.36
CA ALA A 300 -28.20 76.19 65.98
C ALA A 300 -27.04 76.05 64.98
N SER A 301 -25.88 76.67 65.28
CA SER A 301 -24.68 76.57 64.44
C SER A 301 -24.11 75.14 64.38
N GLU A 302 -24.16 74.37 65.47
CA GLU A 302 -23.79 72.95 65.47
C GLU A 302 -24.78 72.13 64.65
N MET A 303 -26.09 72.35 64.79
CA MET A 303 -27.11 71.61 64.05
C MET A 303 -27.03 71.86 62.54
N ASP A 304 -26.73 73.08 62.11
CA ASP A 304 -26.51 73.36 60.68
C ASP A 304 -25.18 72.80 60.17
N SER A 305 -24.11 72.78 60.98
CA SER A 305 -22.87 72.05 60.67
C SER A 305 -23.11 70.55 60.50
N VAL A 306 -23.82 69.92 61.45
CA VAL A 306 -24.23 68.50 61.38
C VAL A 306 -25.13 68.23 60.17
N ARG A 307 -25.99 69.16 59.78
CA ARG A 307 -26.84 69.09 58.57
C ARG A 307 -26.00 69.09 57.30
N VAL A 308 -24.97 69.94 57.21
CA VAL A 308 -24.02 69.94 56.08
C VAL A 308 -23.28 68.61 56.02
N VAL A 309 -22.65 68.18 57.12
CA VAL A 309 -21.88 66.92 57.18
C VAL A 309 -22.74 65.70 56.86
N THR A 310 -24.00 65.63 57.31
CA THR A 310 -24.90 64.53 56.93
C THR A 310 -25.34 64.59 55.47
N SER A 311 -25.39 65.76 54.84
CA SER A 311 -25.64 65.89 53.40
C SER A 311 -24.45 65.42 52.55
N GLU A 312 -23.23 65.82 52.91
CA GLU A 312 -21.98 65.39 52.24
C GLU A 312 -21.73 63.89 52.41
N LEU A 313 -22.00 63.35 53.61
CA LEU A 313 -21.95 61.92 53.90
C LEU A 313 -22.94 61.15 53.01
N ASN A 314 -24.19 61.60 52.91
CA ASN A 314 -25.23 60.96 52.08
C ASN A 314 -24.90 61.02 50.58
N GLU A 315 -24.34 62.14 50.09
CA GLU A 315 -23.85 62.22 48.71
C GLU A 315 -22.67 61.26 48.47
N SER A 316 -21.76 61.15 49.45
CA SER A 316 -20.61 60.22 49.39
C SER A 316 -21.06 58.76 49.43
N THR A 317 -22.06 58.41 50.25
CA THR A 317 -22.69 57.08 50.25
C THR A 317 -23.32 56.76 48.89
N LYS A 318 -24.02 57.71 48.26
CA LYS A 318 -24.58 57.53 46.91
C LYS A 318 -23.52 57.34 45.83
N LYS A 319 -22.39 58.05 45.92
CA LYS A 319 -21.23 57.85 45.03
C LYS A 319 -20.61 56.47 45.22
N LEU A 320 -20.43 56.03 46.46
CA LEU A 320 -19.91 54.71 46.80
C LEU A 320 -20.83 53.57 46.31
N GLN A 321 -22.16 53.73 46.45
CA GLN A 321 -23.13 52.75 45.96
C GLN A 321 -23.03 52.58 44.44
N LYS A 322 -22.97 53.67 43.67
CA LYS A 322 -22.81 53.61 42.21
C LYS A 322 -21.52 52.90 41.80
N LEU A 323 -20.41 53.19 42.48
CA LEU A 323 -19.14 52.49 42.24
C LEU A 323 -19.22 50.98 42.52
N ALA A 324 -19.98 50.55 43.53
CA ALA A 324 -20.22 49.13 43.80
C ALA A 324 -21.14 48.46 42.75
N GLU A 325 -22.12 49.19 42.21
CA GLU A 325 -22.96 48.73 41.10
C GLU A 325 -22.15 48.60 39.79
N GLU A 326 -21.27 49.56 39.50
CA GLU A 326 -20.31 49.52 38.39
C GLU A 326 -19.29 48.38 38.56
N GLU A 327 -18.72 48.18 39.75
CA GLU A 327 -17.80 47.08 40.06
C GLU A 327 -18.49 45.71 39.85
N SER A 328 -19.75 45.58 40.30
CA SER A 328 -20.58 44.39 40.06
C SER A 328 -20.80 44.14 38.56
N SER A 329 -21.03 45.19 37.77
CA SER A 329 -21.19 45.10 36.32
C SER A 329 -19.89 44.67 35.63
N LEU A 330 -18.77 45.33 35.93
CA LEU A 330 -17.44 44.98 35.40
C LEU A 330 -17.03 43.55 35.79
N ARG A 331 -17.31 43.13 37.02
CA ARG A 331 -17.03 41.76 37.51
C ARG A 331 -17.84 40.71 36.74
N LYS A 332 -19.07 41.01 36.32
CA LYS A 332 -19.88 40.14 35.43
C LYS A 332 -19.27 40.10 34.02
N SER A 333 -18.93 41.24 33.42
CA SER A 333 -18.32 41.32 32.09
C SER A 333 -16.98 40.57 32.02
N VAL A 334 -16.10 40.75 33.02
CA VAL A 334 -14.84 40.00 33.15
C VAL A 334 -15.08 38.50 33.33
N SER A 335 -16.20 38.08 33.91
CA SER A 335 -16.56 36.66 34.04
C SER A 335 -17.08 36.07 32.71
N SER A 336 -17.82 36.84 31.90
CA SER A 336 -18.23 36.44 30.54
C SER A 336 -17.01 36.26 29.63
N LEU A 337 -16.15 37.29 29.55
CA LEU A 337 -14.92 37.26 28.77
C LEU A 337 -13.96 36.13 29.18
N ARG A 338 -14.00 35.67 30.43
CA ARG A 338 -13.24 34.51 30.91
C ARG A 338 -13.83 33.17 30.48
N LEU A 339 -15.15 33.06 30.33
CA LEU A 339 -15.80 31.88 29.76
C LEU A 339 -15.54 31.82 28.25
N GLU A 340 -15.79 32.92 27.54
CA GLU A 340 -15.51 33.06 26.10
C GLU A 340 -14.05 32.73 25.77
N LEU A 341 -13.08 33.23 26.56
CA LEU A 341 -11.65 32.91 26.40
C LEU A 341 -11.33 31.43 26.67
N GLU A 342 -12.08 30.74 27.53
CA GLU A 342 -11.86 29.32 27.82
C GLU A 342 -12.55 28.42 26.78
N ASP A 343 -13.67 28.87 26.19
CA ASP A 343 -14.33 28.19 25.08
C ASP A 343 -13.51 28.32 23.78
N VAL A 344 -13.00 29.51 23.45
CA VAL A 344 -12.08 29.72 22.32
C VAL A 344 -10.80 28.87 22.43
N LYS A 345 -10.31 28.58 23.65
CA LYS A 345 -9.20 27.63 23.85
C LYS A 345 -9.58 26.19 23.52
N LYS A 346 -10.81 25.76 23.82
CA LYS A 346 -11.32 24.42 23.47
C LYS A 346 -11.44 24.31 21.95
N GLU A 347 -12.05 25.31 21.31
CA GLU A 347 -12.13 25.39 19.84
C GLU A 347 -10.75 25.34 19.19
N GLN A 348 -9.75 26.08 19.73
CA GLN A 348 -8.38 26.01 19.23
C GLN A 348 -7.73 24.63 19.43
N ALA A 349 -8.02 23.94 20.54
CA ALA A 349 -7.52 22.58 20.77
C ALA A 349 -8.17 21.57 19.83
N GLU A 350 -9.48 21.63 19.64
CA GLU A 350 -10.22 20.79 18.69
C GLU A 350 -9.80 21.04 17.23
N LEU A 351 -9.56 22.30 16.85
CA LEU A 351 -9.06 22.64 15.51
C LEU A 351 -7.66 22.08 15.28
N LYS A 352 -6.77 22.11 16.28
CA LYS A 352 -5.44 21.46 16.19
C LYS A 352 -5.51 19.94 16.12
N GLU A 353 -6.47 19.31 16.81
CA GLU A 353 -6.69 17.87 16.69
C GLU A 353 -7.22 17.50 15.29
N LYS A 354 -8.12 18.32 14.73
CA LYS A 354 -8.61 18.19 13.34
C LYS A 354 -7.51 18.43 12.30
N GLU A 355 -6.68 19.46 12.48
CA GLU A 355 -5.51 19.78 11.65
C GLU A 355 -4.53 18.58 11.58
N VAL A 356 -4.13 18.04 12.73
CA VAL A 356 -3.25 16.85 12.80
C VAL A 356 -3.93 15.60 12.21
N ALA A 357 -5.26 15.45 12.37
CA ALA A 357 -5.99 14.35 11.77
C ALA A 357 -6.03 14.45 10.23
N GLU A 358 -6.25 15.65 9.69
CA GLU A 358 -6.25 15.96 8.25
C GLU A 358 -4.84 15.83 7.65
N GLU A 359 -3.78 16.32 8.31
CA GLU A 359 -2.40 16.04 7.92
C GLU A 359 -2.13 14.53 7.86
N SER A 360 -2.60 13.76 8.84
CA SER A 360 -2.45 12.30 8.83
C SER A 360 -3.19 11.62 7.67
N LEU A 361 -4.33 12.19 7.24
CA LEU A 361 -5.09 11.70 6.08
C LEU A 361 -4.42 12.08 4.77
N ALA A 362 -3.96 13.33 4.63
CA ALA A 362 -3.21 13.79 3.47
C ALA A 362 -1.90 12.99 3.29
N ALA A 363 -1.20 12.68 4.37
CA ALA A 363 -0.02 11.82 4.36
C ALA A 363 -0.35 10.39 3.88
N LYS A 364 -1.40 9.76 4.42
CA LYS A 364 -1.87 8.42 3.98
C LYS A 364 -2.27 8.41 2.51
N LEU A 365 -3.05 9.39 2.08
CA LEU A 365 -3.57 9.49 0.71
C LEU A 365 -2.43 9.76 -0.28
N ASN A 366 -1.45 10.58 0.08
CA ASN A 366 -0.22 10.74 -0.70
C ASN A 366 0.58 9.41 -0.79
N THR A 367 0.75 8.67 0.32
CA THR A 367 1.42 7.35 0.24
C THR A 367 0.68 6.37 -0.66
N GLU A 368 -0.66 6.37 -0.66
CA GLU A 368 -1.45 5.51 -1.55
C GLU A 368 -1.36 5.95 -3.02
N VAL A 369 -1.29 7.26 -3.29
CA VAL A 369 -1.00 7.79 -4.64
C VAL A 369 0.41 7.41 -5.11
N GLN A 370 1.43 7.44 -4.25
CA GLN A 370 2.77 6.97 -4.63
C GLN A 370 2.80 5.44 -4.85
N ASN A 371 2.12 4.66 -4.01
CA ASN A 371 2.02 3.20 -4.15
C ASN A 371 1.32 2.80 -5.45
N SER A 372 0.13 3.35 -5.70
CA SER A 372 -0.65 3.08 -6.92
C SER A 372 0.06 3.56 -8.18
N LYS A 373 0.75 4.71 -8.13
CA LYS A 373 1.63 5.14 -9.23
C LYS A 373 2.76 4.13 -9.47
N ALA A 374 3.49 3.70 -8.44
CA ALA A 374 4.57 2.73 -8.59
C ALA A 374 4.09 1.38 -9.14
N VAL A 375 2.90 0.92 -8.74
CA VAL A 375 2.26 -0.28 -9.29
C VAL A 375 1.88 -0.09 -10.77
N ALA A 376 1.32 1.06 -11.15
CA ALA A 376 1.01 1.36 -12.54
C ALA A 376 2.27 1.48 -13.42
N GLU A 377 3.33 2.10 -12.90
CA GLU A 377 4.62 2.30 -13.57
C GLU A 377 5.35 0.95 -13.78
N LEU A 378 5.34 0.06 -12.78
CA LEU A 378 5.80 -1.34 -12.93
C LEU A 378 4.93 -2.14 -13.91
N LYS A 379 3.61 -1.95 -13.91
CA LYS A 379 2.70 -2.68 -14.81
C LYS A 379 2.88 -2.23 -16.26
N LEU A 380 3.12 -0.94 -16.49
CA LEU A 380 3.44 -0.38 -17.80
C LEU A 380 4.81 -0.88 -18.28
N GLN A 381 5.82 -0.92 -17.41
CA GLN A 381 7.13 -1.49 -17.74
C GLN A 381 7.04 -3.00 -18.08
N GLN A 382 6.20 -3.76 -17.38
CA GLN A 382 5.93 -5.16 -17.73
C GLN A 382 5.36 -5.26 -19.15
N LEU A 383 4.29 -4.51 -19.45
CA LEU A 383 3.62 -4.54 -20.75
C LEU A 383 4.52 -4.08 -21.91
N LEU A 384 5.41 -3.11 -21.68
CA LEU A 384 6.43 -2.73 -22.67
C LEU A 384 7.41 -3.88 -22.95
N SER A 385 7.97 -4.51 -21.92
CA SER A 385 8.90 -5.64 -22.13
C SER A 385 8.23 -6.88 -22.74
N GLU A 386 6.93 -7.08 -22.48
CA GLU A 386 6.11 -8.13 -23.08
C GLU A 386 5.83 -7.84 -24.57
N ALA A 387 5.57 -6.58 -24.93
CA ALA A 387 5.45 -6.15 -26.32
C ALA A 387 6.79 -6.22 -27.09
N GLU A 388 7.91 -5.79 -26.50
CA GLU A 388 9.25 -5.92 -27.10
C GLU A 388 9.66 -7.39 -27.30
N ASN A 389 9.23 -8.29 -26.41
CA ASN A 389 9.43 -9.73 -26.59
C ASN A 389 8.61 -10.25 -27.77
N ALA A 390 7.31 -9.93 -27.82
CA ALA A 390 6.43 -10.33 -28.92
C ALA A 390 6.89 -9.80 -30.29
N GLU A 391 7.43 -8.57 -30.36
CA GLU A 391 8.00 -8.02 -31.59
C GLU A 391 9.29 -8.76 -32.01
N ARG A 392 10.18 -9.09 -31.06
CA ARG A 392 11.36 -9.94 -31.33
C ARG A 392 10.97 -11.34 -31.80
N GLU A 393 10.02 -11.98 -31.15
CA GLU A 393 9.52 -13.31 -31.54
C GLU A 393 8.85 -13.28 -32.93
N ALA A 394 8.10 -12.22 -33.25
CA ALA A 394 7.52 -12.02 -34.58
C ALA A 394 8.57 -11.82 -35.68
N GLU A 395 9.61 -10.99 -35.43
CA GLU A 395 10.71 -10.83 -36.37
C GLU A 395 11.62 -12.07 -36.46
N GLU A 396 11.72 -12.89 -35.42
CA GLU A 396 12.41 -14.19 -35.47
C GLU A 396 11.61 -15.20 -36.31
N MET A 397 10.31 -15.37 -36.06
CA MET A 397 9.43 -16.20 -36.89
C MET A 397 9.43 -15.75 -38.35
N LYS A 398 9.49 -14.45 -38.62
CA LYS A 398 9.60 -13.87 -39.97
C LYS A 398 10.94 -14.16 -40.65
N ARG A 399 12.06 -14.24 -39.91
CA ARG A 399 13.34 -14.73 -40.47
C ARG A 399 13.23 -16.21 -40.81
N ASN A 400 12.81 -17.03 -39.84
CA ASN A 400 12.67 -18.48 -40.00
C ASN A 400 11.72 -18.85 -41.16
N ALA A 401 10.63 -18.10 -41.35
CA ALA A 401 9.71 -18.28 -42.47
C ALA A 401 10.32 -17.89 -43.84
N ASN A 402 11.20 -16.88 -43.89
CA ASN A 402 11.93 -16.53 -45.10
C ASN A 402 13.04 -17.54 -45.42
N GLU A 403 13.72 -18.08 -44.40
CA GLU A 403 14.74 -19.13 -44.56
C GLU A 403 14.11 -20.44 -45.07
N LEU A 404 13.04 -20.91 -44.43
CA LEU A 404 12.26 -22.07 -44.89
C LEU A 404 11.68 -21.87 -46.31
N ARG A 405 11.31 -20.63 -46.67
CA ARG A 405 10.89 -20.30 -48.03
C ARG A 405 12.05 -20.41 -49.02
N GLN A 406 13.24 -19.91 -48.69
CA GLN A 406 14.42 -20.05 -49.56
C GLN A 406 14.86 -21.50 -49.71
N GLU A 407 14.77 -22.30 -48.64
CA GLU A 407 15.02 -23.75 -48.69
C GLU A 407 14.00 -24.46 -49.60
N ALA A 408 12.70 -24.12 -49.49
CA ALA A 408 11.66 -24.65 -50.37
C ALA A 408 11.85 -24.24 -51.85
N GLU A 409 12.19 -22.97 -52.12
CA GLU A 409 12.48 -22.49 -53.48
C GLU A 409 13.71 -23.22 -54.06
N ALA A 410 14.78 -23.38 -53.28
CA ALA A 410 15.96 -24.17 -53.68
C ALA A 410 15.62 -25.66 -53.92
N ALA A 411 14.79 -26.27 -53.08
CA ALA A 411 14.34 -27.65 -53.25
C ALA A 411 13.49 -27.83 -54.52
N THR A 412 12.64 -26.85 -54.88
CA THR A 412 11.89 -26.90 -56.15
C THR A 412 12.82 -26.84 -57.37
N ILE A 413 13.84 -25.99 -57.36
CA ILE A 413 14.84 -25.90 -58.44
C ILE A 413 15.59 -27.24 -58.58
N ALA A 414 16.05 -27.81 -57.47
CA ALA A 414 16.72 -29.11 -57.47
C ALA A 414 15.81 -30.26 -57.97
N SER A 415 14.51 -30.19 -57.67
CA SER A 415 13.52 -31.14 -58.19
C SER A 415 13.34 -31.00 -59.70
N GLU A 416 13.22 -29.77 -60.22
CA GLU A 416 13.14 -29.55 -61.67
C GLU A 416 14.41 -30.00 -62.42
N GLU A 417 15.59 -29.80 -61.82
CA GLU A 417 16.86 -30.29 -62.40
C GLU A 417 16.91 -31.82 -62.41
N ALA A 418 16.47 -32.48 -61.34
CA ALA A 418 16.36 -33.94 -61.28
C ALA A 418 15.35 -34.49 -62.30
N GLU A 419 14.21 -33.83 -62.50
CA GLU A 419 13.22 -34.19 -63.53
C GLU A 419 13.80 -34.07 -64.95
N LYS A 420 14.52 -32.98 -65.25
CA LYS A 420 15.20 -32.79 -66.55
C LYS A 420 16.26 -33.87 -66.82
N ILE A 421 17.00 -34.28 -65.79
CA ILE A 421 17.97 -35.39 -65.88
C ILE A 421 17.25 -36.74 -66.09
N LEU A 422 16.15 -36.98 -65.38
CA LEU A 422 15.34 -38.21 -65.55
C LEU A 422 14.73 -38.29 -66.95
N GLU A 423 14.23 -37.18 -67.50
CA GLU A 423 13.68 -37.14 -68.86
C GLU A 423 14.74 -37.45 -69.92
N LEU A 424 15.96 -36.93 -69.76
CA LEU A 424 17.10 -37.28 -70.62
C LEU A 424 17.44 -38.77 -70.52
N ALA A 425 17.56 -39.31 -69.31
CA ALA A 425 17.84 -40.73 -69.10
C ALA A 425 16.74 -41.66 -69.66
N LEU A 426 15.47 -41.22 -69.64
CA LEU A 426 14.37 -41.93 -70.28
C LEU A 426 14.50 -41.94 -71.81
N ARG A 427 14.83 -40.80 -72.44
CA ARG A 427 15.08 -40.75 -73.89
C ARG A 427 16.28 -41.61 -74.28
N GLU A 428 17.38 -41.56 -73.53
CA GLU A 428 18.54 -42.43 -73.76
C GLU A 428 18.18 -43.92 -73.62
N ALA A 429 17.33 -44.30 -72.66
CA ALA A 429 16.83 -45.66 -72.51
C ALA A 429 15.90 -46.08 -73.66
N GLU A 430 15.05 -45.18 -74.19
CA GLU A 430 14.22 -45.44 -75.36
C GLU A 430 15.06 -45.56 -76.65
N GLU A 431 16.07 -44.73 -76.83
CA GLU A 431 17.03 -44.84 -77.94
C GLU A 431 17.84 -46.13 -77.87
N ALA A 432 18.33 -46.51 -76.68
CA ALA A 432 19.03 -47.77 -76.45
C ALA A 432 18.13 -48.97 -76.74
N LYS A 433 16.86 -48.93 -76.34
CA LYS A 433 15.84 -49.96 -76.64
C LYS A 433 15.47 -50.01 -78.12
N ALA A 434 15.46 -48.87 -78.81
CA ALA A 434 15.27 -48.80 -80.26
C ALA A 434 16.51 -49.29 -81.03
N ALA A 435 17.71 -49.14 -80.47
CA ALA A 435 18.95 -49.71 -80.99
C ALA A 435 19.04 -51.23 -80.72
N GLU A 436 18.64 -51.70 -79.53
CA GLU A 436 18.47 -53.12 -79.20
C GLU A 436 17.50 -53.78 -80.19
N LYS A 437 16.32 -53.18 -80.42
CA LYS A 437 15.36 -53.70 -81.39
C LYS A 437 15.96 -53.75 -82.80
N ARG A 438 16.67 -52.70 -83.25
CA ARG A 438 17.37 -52.71 -84.54
C ARG A 438 18.41 -53.83 -84.62
N ALA A 439 19.20 -54.05 -83.57
CA ALA A 439 20.16 -55.14 -83.51
C ALA A 439 19.49 -56.53 -83.51
N LEU A 440 18.33 -56.68 -82.86
CA LEU A 440 17.53 -57.91 -82.89
C LEU A 440 16.92 -58.16 -84.28
N ASP A 441 16.41 -57.12 -84.95
CA ASP A 441 15.90 -57.20 -86.32
C ASP A 441 17.05 -57.47 -87.32
N GLU A 442 18.24 -56.91 -87.13
CA GLU A 442 19.45 -57.25 -87.90
C GLU A 442 19.92 -58.70 -87.64
N MET A 443 19.93 -59.15 -86.38
CA MET A 443 20.21 -60.55 -86.03
C MET A 443 19.19 -61.51 -86.64
N ARG A 444 17.91 -61.11 -86.70
CA ARG A 444 16.85 -61.85 -87.39
C ARG A 444 17.10 -61.88 -88.90
N ILE A 445 17.42 -60.75 -89.54
CA ILE A 445 17.76 -60.68 -90.96
C ILE A 445 19.01 -61.50 -91.26
N LEU A 446 20.03 -61.52 -90.39
CA LEU A 446 21.21 -62.37 -90.53
C LEU A 446 20.88 -63.85 -90.33
N SER A 447 19.91 -64.19 -89.48
CA SER A 447 19.35 -65.55 -89.34
C SER A 447 18.62 -65.98 -90.61
N GLU A 448 17.68 -65.18 -91.11
CA GLU A 448 16.92 -65.46 -92.34
C GLU A 448 17.85 -65.49 -93.57
N LYS A 449 18.85 -64.59 -93.65
CA LYS A 449 19.86 -64.58 -94.70
C LYS A 449 20.79 -65.79 -94.63
N LYS A 450 21.18 -66.23 -93.42
CA LYS A 450 21.90 -67.49 -93.21
C LYS A 450 21.05 -68.69 -93.64
N ASN A 451 19.73 -68.67 -93.43
CA ASN A 451 18.83 -69.71 -93.93
C ASN A 451 18.77 -69.71 -95.48
N THR A 452 18.75 -68.53 -96.14
CA THR A 452 18.83 -68.47 -97.62
C THR A 452 20.19 -68.89 -98.18
N LEU A 453 21.28 -68.70 -97.43
CA LEU A 453 22.64 -69.13 -97.80
C LEU A 453 22.97 -70.56 -97.32
N HIS A 454 21.98 -71.32 -96.83
CA HIS A 454 22.10 -72.75 -96.53
C HIS A 454 21.11 -73.62 -97.32
N SER A 455 20.83 -73.23 -98.56
CA SER A 455 20.09 -74.05 -99.54
C SER A 455 20.79 -75.38 -99.93
N LEU A 456 21.95 -75.68 -99.35
CA LEU A 456 22.65 -76.97 -99.40
C LEU A 456 23.25 -77.31 -98.02
N ASN A 457 22.39 -77.64 -97.04
CA ASN A 457 22.53 -78.85 -96.21
C ASN A 457 21.37 -78.98 -95.22
N THR A 458 20.68 -80.12 -95.25
CA THR A 458 19.76 -80.56 -94.20
C THR A 458 20.56 -81.05 -92.99
N ASP A 459 20.39 -80.43 -91.83
CA ASP A 459 19.63 -81.08 -90.75
C ASP A 459 19.50 -80.25 -89.46
N SER A 460 18.33 -80.39 -88.84
CA SER A 460 17.98 -79.96 -87.47
C SER A 460 17.94 -78.46 -87.17
N ALA A 461 16.98 -78.08 -86.32
CA ALA A 461 16.84 -76.70 -85.84
C ALA A 461 18.03 -76.30 -84.94
N PRO A 462 18.38 -75.00 -84.85
CA PRO A 462 19.47 -74.52 -84.01
C PRO A 462 19.07 -74.53 -82.53
N THR A 463 18.98 -75.72 -81.94
CA THR A 463 18.93 -75.93 -80.49
C THR A 463 20.24 -75.42 -79.91
N ILE A 464 20.25 -74.16 -79.46
CA ILE A 464 21.42 -73.50 -78.88
C ILE A 464 21.77 -74.23 -77.58
N LYS A 465 22.74 -75.16 -77.68
CA LYS A 465 23.30 -75.90 -76.54
C LYS A 465 24.16 -74.96 -75.69
N LEU A 466 23.51 -74.05 -74.96
CA LEU A 466 24.09 -73.39 -73.80
C LEU A 466 24.69 -74.47 -72.90
N SER A 467 25.98 -74.34 -72.59
CA SER A 467 26.57 -75.20 -71.57
C SER A 467 25.86 -74.95 -70.24
N LEU A 468 25.65 -76.00 -69.46
CA LEU A 468 24.84 -75.96 -68.23
C LEU A 468 25.31 -74.83 -67.30
N LYS A 469 26.64 -74.71 -67.13
CA LYS A 469 27.32 -73.61 -66.42
C LYS A 469 27.01 -72.19 -66.94
N ARG A 470 26.71 -72.00 -68.24
CA ARG A 470 26.27 -70.70 -68.80
C ARG A 470 24.77 -70.46 -68.60
N PHE A 471 23.95 -71.50 -68.70
CA PHE A 471 22.52 -71.41 -68.31
C PHE A 471 22.40 -71.03 -66.84
N ASP A 472 23.10 -71.72 -65.94
CA ASP A 472 23.16 -71.41 -64.50
C ASP A 472 23.62 -69.96 -64.25
N SER A 473 24.61 -69.48 -65.01
CA SER A 473 25.13 -68.12 -64.86
C SER A 473 24.17 -67.04 -65.37
N LEU A 474 23.34 -67.34 -66.36
CA LEU A 474 22.29 -66.44 -66.84
C LEU A 474 21.08 -66.45 -65.90
N SER A 475 20.62 -67.64 -65.49
CA SER A 475 19.54 -67.81 -64.52
C SER A 475 19.87 -67.18 -63.18
N ARG A 476 21.13 -67.28 -62.71
CA ARG A 476 21.57 -66.61 -61.49
C ARG A 476 21.55 -65.09 -61.64
N LYS A 477 22.05 -64.52 -62.76
CA LYS A 477 21.99 -63.08 -63.01
C LYS A 477 20.55 -62.56 -63.12
N ALA A 478 19.66 -63.32 -63.75
CA ALA A 478 18.23 -63.00 -63.80
C ALA A 478 17.63 -62.97 -62.39
N GLN A 479 17.90 -63.98 -61.56
CA GLN A 479 17.45 -64.01 -60.17
C GLN A 479 18.08 -62.90 -59.30
N GLU A 480 19.36 -62.58 -59.50
CA GLU A 480 20.03 -61.45 -58.84
C GLU A 480 19.37 -60.12 -59.21
N SER A 481 18.99 -59.92 -60.47
CA SER A 481 18.26 -58.74 -60.94
C SER A 481 16.83 -58.66 -60.38
N ILE A 482 16.09 -59.76 -60.36
CA ILE A 482 14.76 -59.85 -59.73
C ILE A 482 14.86 -59.54 -58.22
N ASN A 483 15.85 -60.11 -57.54
CA ASN A 483 16.10 -59.87 -56.11
C ASN A 483 16.56 -58.43 -55.82
N LEU A 484 17.12 -57.71 -56.81
CA LEU A 484 17.48 -56.30 -56.70
C LEU A 484 16.25 -55.42 -56.89
N ALA A 485 15.44 -55.68 -57.92
CA ALA A 485 14.18 -54.98 -58.17
C ALA A 485 13.22 -55.12 -56.97
N ALA A 486 13.03 -56.34 -56.43
CA ALA A 486 12.19 -56.57 -55.25
C ALA A 486 12.70 -55.84 -53.99
N LYS A 487 14.02 -55.61 -53.86
CA LYS A 487 14.58 -54.78 -52.78
C LYS A 487 14.30 -53.29 -52.99
N GLN A 488 14.33 -52.81 -54.23
CA GLN A 488 13.97 -51.43 -54.57
C GLN A 488 12.47 -51.18 -54.36
N GLU A 489 11.62 -52.13 -54.74
CA GLU A 489 10.17 -52.10 -54.50
C GLU A 489 9.86 -52.03 -52.99
N LEU A 490 10.44 -52.91 -52.17
CA LEU A 490 10.29 -52.87 -50.71
C LEU A 490 10.80 -51.55 -50.09
N ALA A 491 11.88 -50.97 -50.63
CA ALA A 491 12.39 -49.68 -50.16
C ALA A 491 11.44 -48.52 -50.53
N ALA A 492 10.88 -48.53 -51.74
CA ALA A 492 9.91 -47.54 -52.20
C ALA A 492 8.58 -47.63 -51.43
N MET A 493 8.08 -48.85 -51.15
CA MET A 493 6.91 -49.07 -50.30
C MET A 493 7.15 -48.53 -48.88
N ALA A 494 8.31 -48.80 -48.28
CA ALA A 494 8.65 -48.28 -46.95
C ALA A 494 8.74 -46.74 -46.89
N GLN A 495 9.18 -46.09 -47.97
CA GLN A 495 9.14 -44.63 -48.10
C GLN A 495 7.71 -44.11 -48.26
N LEU A 496 6.88 -44.77 -49.07
CA LEU A 496 5.47 -44.42 -49.29
C LEU A 496 4.67 -44.52 -47.97
N ASP A 497 4.85 -45.60 -47.21
CA ASP A 497 4.24 -45.78 -45.88
C ASP A 497 4.70 -44.71 -44.88
N ALA A 498 5.97 -44.31 -44.90
CA ALA A 498 6.48 -43.22 -44.06
C ALA A 498 5.87 -41.85 -44.43
N ILE A 499 5.72 -41.55 -45.73
CA ILE A 499 5.06 -40.35 -46.23
C ILE A 499 3.57 -40.35 -45.83
N ASN A 500 2.87 -41.48 -46.00
CA ASN A 500 1.49 -41.63 -45.56
C ASN A 500 1.35 -41.47 -44.04
N ALA A 501 2.26 -42.02 -43.23
CA ALA A 501 2.25 -41.83 -41.78
C ALA A 501 2.43 -40.35 -41.39
N SER A 502 3.38 -39.66 -42.02
CA SER A 502 3.63 -38.23 -41.81
C SER A 502 2.42 -37.37 -42.21
N LYS A 503 1.83 -37.63 -43.38
CA LYS A 503 0.60 -36.94 -43.83
C LYS A 503 -0.54 -37.13 -42.83
N ASN A 504 -0.82 -38.36 -42.39
CA ASN A 504 -1.86 -38.64 -41.41
C ASN A 504 -1.60 -38.01 -40.03
N GLU A 505 -0.37 -37.61 -39.71
CA GLU A 505 -0.07 -36.82 -38.51
C GLU A 505 -0.32 -35.32 -38.75
N ALA A 506 0.04 -34.80 -39.93
CA ALA A 506 -0.24 -33.42 -40.32
C ALA A 506 -1.75 -33.14 -40.42
N ASP A 507 -2.52 -34.03 -41.04
CA ASP A 507 -3.98 -33.93 -41.17
C ASP A 507 -4.66 -33.87 -39.78
N ARG A 508 -4.21 -34.67 -38.81
CA ARG A 508 -4.71 -34.64 -37.42
C ARG A 508 -4.33 -33.35 -36.67
N LYS A 509 -3.14 -32.80 -36.92
CA LYS A 509 -2.72 -31.51 -36.35
C LYS A 509 -3.57 -30.37 -36.92
N LEU A 510 -3.89 -30.41 -38.21
CA LEU A 510 -4.79 -29.45 -38.85
C LEU A 510 -6.21 -29.53 -38.29
N GLU A 511 -6.76 -30.74 -38.13
CA GLU A 511 -8.08 -30.98 -37.52
C GLU A 511 -8.15 -30.45 -36.07
N ALA A 512 -7.12 -30.70 -35.26
CA ALA A 512 -7.03 -30.18 -33.90
C ALA A 512 -6.98 -28.64 -33.86
N ASN A 513 -6.16 -28.01 -34.68
CA ASN A 513 -6.04 -26.56 -34.76
C ASN A 513 -7.35 -25.90 -35.23
N LEU A 514 -8.06 -26.50 -36.20
CA LEU A 514 -9.37 -26.01 -36.66
C LEU A 514 -10.42 -26.08 -35.54
N LYS A 515 -10.42 -27.15 -34.74
CA LYS A 515 -11.30 -27.29 -33.58
C LYS A 515 -11.01 -26.26 -32.50
N GLU A 516 -9.73 -26.00 -32.19
CA GLU A 516 -9.33 -24.95 -31.23
C GLU A 516 -9.75 -23.55 -31.72
N ILE A 517 -9.58 -23.26 -33.02
CA ILE A 517 -10.04 -22.02 -33.65
C ILE A 517 -11.56 -21.83 -33.51
N ASP A 518 -12.36 -22.88 -33.69
CA ASP A 518 -13.82 -22.80 -33.53
C ASP A 518 -14.26 -22.70 -32.06
N GLU A 519 -13.58 -23.39 -31.14
CA GLU A 519 -13.77 -23.20 -29.69
C GLU A 519 -13.47 -21.75 -29.29
N MET A 520 -12.35 -21.18 -29.75
CA MET A 520 -12.01 -19.76 -29.58
C MET A 520 -13.10 -18.84 -30.12
N LYS A 521 -13.59 -19.04 -31.36
CA LYS A 521 -14.69 -18.24 -31.93
C LYS A 521 -15.95 -18.27 -31.06
N THR A 522 -16.33 -19.43 -30.52
CA THR A 522 -17.50 -19.52 -29.63
C THR A 522 -17.26 -18.78 -28.30
N ALA A 523 -16.06 -18.90 -27.72
CA ALA A 523 -15.68 -18.17 -26.51
C ALA A 523 -15.69 -16.64 -26.73
N THR A 524 -15.12 -16.16 -27.84
CA THR A 524 -15.15 -14.74 -28.23
C THR A 524 -16.59 -14.24 -28.43
N LYS A 525 -17.46 -15.02 -29.09
CA LYS A 525 -18.87 -14.65 -29.28
C LYS A 525 -19.62 -14.55 -27.94
N ILE A 526 -19.36 -15.46 -26.99
CA ILE A 526 -19.94 -15.43 -25.65
C ILE A 526 -19.39 -14.27 -24.80
N ALA A 527 -18.12 -13.90 -24.99
CA ALA A 527 -17.53 -12.74 -24.33
C ALA A 527 -18.13 -11.43 -24.87
N LEU A 528 -18.33 -11.34 -26.20
CA LEU A 528 -18.91 -10.18 -26.87
C LEU A 528 -20.35 -9.93 -26.42
N THR A 529 -21.23 -10.95 -26.42
CA THR A 529 -22.62 -10.76 -25.96
C THR A 529 -22.71 -10.41 -24.47
N LYS A 530 -21.79 -10.91 -23.63
CA LYS A 530 -21.68 -10.48 -22.22
C LYS A 530 -21.27 -9.01 -22.10
N ALA A 531 -20.37 -8.52 -22.95
CA ALA A 531 -19.96 -7.11 -22.96
C ALA A 531 -21.10 -6.20 -23.44
N GLU A 532 -21.83 -6.60 -24.50
CA GLU A 532 -23.03 -5.89 -24.98
C GLU A 532 -24.13 -5.82 -23.90
N MET A 533 -24.38 -6.91 -23.17
CA MET A 533 -25.30 -6.91 -22.03
C MET A 533 -24.83 -6.02 -20.88
N ALA A 534 -23.53 -5.97 -20.61
CA ALA A 534 -22.96 -5.12 -19.56
C ALA A 534 -23.07 -3.62 -19.90
N GLU A 535 -22.76 -3.21 -21.13
CA GLU A 535 -22.97 -1.83 -21.60
C GLU A 535 -24.46 -1.46 -21.69
N SER A 536 -25.34 -2.41 -22.03
CA SER A 536 -26.80 -2.21 -21.98
C SER A 536 -27.31 -1.98 -20.56
N ALA A 537 -26.79 -2.73 -19.58
CA ALA A 537 -27.13 -2.54 -18.16
C ALA A 537 -26.55 -1.22 -17.61
N LYS A 538 -25.30 -0.88 -17.97
CA LYS A 538 -24.64 0.38 -17.60
C LYS A 538 -25.39 1.60 -18.14
N THR A 539 -25.76 1.61 -19.42
CA THR A 539 -26.53 2.72 -20.02
C THR A 539 -27.93 2.87 -19.42
N MET A 540 -28.56 1.78 -18.98
CA MET A 540 -29.81 1.80 -18.21
C MET A 540 -29.61 2.50 -16.84
N VAL A 541 -28.59 2.09 -16.09
CA VAL A 541 -28.25 2.68 -14.77
C VAL A 541 -27.83 4.15 -14.89
N GLU A 542 -27.03 4.51 -15.90
CA GLU A 542 -26.70 5.91 -16.21
C GLU A 542 -27.94 6.74 -16.59
N GLY A 543 -28.92 6.13 -17.27
CA GLY A 543 -30.21 6.73 -17.59
C GLY A 543 -31.11 6.95 -16.36
N GLU A 544 -31.04 6.08 -15.36
CA GLU A 544 -31.70 6.27 -14.06
C GLU A 544 -31.00 7.32 -13.20
N LEU A 545 -29.67 7.25 -13.08
CA LEU A 545 -28.86 8.23 -12.36
C LEU A 545 -29.02 9.64 -12.95
N ARG A 546 -29.16 9.76 -14.28
CA ARG A 546 -29.48 11.04 -14.96
C ARG A 546 -30.87 11.55 -14.58
N ARG A 547 -31.89 10.69 -14.56
CA ARG A 547 -33.26 11.05 -14.15
C ARG A 547 -33.30 11.47 -12.68
N TRP A 548 -32.61 10.76 -11.79
CA TRP A 548 -32.53 11.08 -10.36
C TRP A 548 -31.88 12.45 -10.11
N ARG A 549 -30.71 12.72 -10.72
CA ARG A 549 -30.05 14.05 -10.69
C ARG A 549 -30.91 15.18 -11.26
N GLN A 550 -31.85 14.87 -12.15
CA GLN A 550 -32.79 15.85 -12.70
C GLN A 550 -34.01 16.05 -11.79
N GLN A 551 -34.44 15.02 -11.07
CA GLN A 551 -35.44 15.13 -10.00
C GLN A 551 -34.92 15.94 -8.80
N GLU A 552 -33.67 15.76 -8.37
CA GLU A 552 -33.05 16.61 -7.33
C GLU A 552 -33.08 18.11 -7.71
N LYS A 553 -32.76 18.40 -8.98
CA LYS A 553 -32.76 19.78 -9.52
C LYS A 553 -34.14 20.38 -9.74
N ASN A 554 -35.17 19.55 -9.94
CA ASN A 554 -36.55 20.02 -10.12
C ASN A 554 -37.27 20.16 -8.77
N GLY A 555 -37.09 19.21 -7.85
CA GLY A 555 -37.68 19.26 -6.50
C GLY A 555 -37.14 20.42 -5.65
N SER A 556 -35.89 20.84 -5.88
CA SER A 556 -35.34 22.07 -5.30
C SER A 556 -35.95 23.36 -5.88
N SER A 557 -36.70 23.29 -6.99
CA SER A 557 -37.53 24.39 -7.50
C SER A 557 -38.94 24.36 -6.89
N GLU A 558 -39.60 23.21 -6.82
CA GLU A 558 -40.96 23.09 -6.25
C GLU A 558 -41.00 23.37 -4.73
N ALA A 559 -39.91 23.11 -4.01
CA ALA A 559 -39.77 23.50 -2.60
C ALA A 559 -39.83 25.03 -2.36
N SER A 560 -39.73 25.86 -3.40
CA SER A 560 -39.86 27.32 -3.31
C SER A 560 -41.31 27.84 -3.43
N SER A 561 -42.25 27.05 -3.97
CA SER A 561 -43.63 27.50 -4.23
C SER A 561 -44.66 27.10 -3.17
N PHE A 562 -44.28 26.31 -2.16
CA PHE A 562 -45.21 25.69 -1.19
C PHE A 562 -45.31 26.41 0.18
N LYS A 563 -45.03 27.72 0.23
CA LYS A 563 -45.10 28.52 1.48
C LYS A 563 -46.13 29.64 1.52
N GLU A 564 -46.85 29.90 0.43
CA GLU A 564 -47.89 30.94 0.36
C GLU A 564 -49.18 30.43 -0.31
N ASP A 565 -49.99 29.63 0.41
CA ASP A 565 -51.42 29.94 0.58
C ASP A 565 -52.10 29.12 1.71
N SER A 566 -53.21 29.64 2.22
CA SER A 566 -54.37 28.89 2.73
C SER A 566 -54.23 28.08 4.03
N GLY A 567 -54.04 28.77 5.15
CA GLY A 567 -54.59 28.27 6.43
C GLY A 567 -56.10 28.51 6.52
N ARG A 568 -56.96 27.49 6.32
CA ARG A 568 -58.40 27.57 6.67
C ARG A 568 -59.12 26.22 6.85
N LEU A 569 -59.64 26.02 8.07
CA LEU A 569 -60.92 25.40 8.44
C LEU A 569 -61.21 23.89 8.21
N SER A 570 -61.63 23.29 9.33
CA SER A 570 -62.66 22.24 9.47
C SER A 570 -62.40 20.84 8.88
N GLY A 571 -62.45 19.82 9.73
CA GLY A 571 -62.43 18.42 9.32
C GLY A 571 -63.83 17.81 9.18
N SER A 572 -63.89 16.60 8.62
CA SER A 572 -64.96 15.63 8.84
C SER A 572 -64.42 14.21 8.59
N THR A 573 -64.79 13.26 9.45
CA THR A 573 -64.82 11.82 9.11
C THR A 573 -66.09 11.54 8.29
N PRO A 574 -66.09 10.57 7.35
CA PRO A 574 -66.26 9.14 7.68
C PRO A 574 -65.18 8.26 7.01
N LEU A 575 -64.95 6.96 7.29
CA LEU A 575 -65.75 5.82 7.78
C LEU A 575 -66.56 5.09 6.67
N LEU A 576 -66.28 3.78 6.52
CA LEU A 576 -66.77 2.83 5.49
C LEU A 576 -66.20 3.08 4.07
N LEU A 577 -66.00 2.04 3.25
CA LEU A 577 -66.43 0.64 3.38
C LEU A 577 -65.28 -0.35 3.14
#